data_AF-A0A957MTN0-F1
#
_entry.id   AF-A0A957MTN0-F1
#
_cell.length_a   1.000
_cell.length_b   1.000
_cell.length_c   1.000
_cell.angle_alpha   90.00
_cell.angle_beta   90.00
_cell.angle_gamma   90.00
#
_symmetry.space_group_name_H-M   'P 1'
#
loop_
_entity.id
_entity.type
_entity.pdbx_description
1 polymer ?
#
loop_
_entity_poly.entity_id
_entity_poly.type
_entity_poly.pdbx_seq_one_letter_code
_entity_poly.pdbx_strand_id
1 'polypeptide(L)'
;MTDTASHFHASRLLRDELAVLVAYTPIVPFEVLSRRLGLPAEQIVKLDANENPYGPAPAVSEALAEFSYYHIYPDPQQSELREALAGYAGVPAAHILPTHGADEMLDYLCRLFLRPGDAIIDCPPTFGMYSFDAQLGGGRVVEIWRTAGYGIDVDA
;
A
#
# COMPACT_ATOMS: atom_id res chain seq x y z
N MET A 1 -51.50 -1.18 -14.59
CA MET A 1 -50.85 -0.69 -13.36
C MET A 1 -49.39 -1.05 -13.46
N THR A 2 -48.57 -0.06 -13.85
CA THR A 2 -47.14 -0.19 -14.08
C THR A 2 -46.41 -0.30 -12.75
N ASP A 3 -45.89 -1.48 -12.46
CA ASP A 3 -44.94 -1.69 -11.38
C ASP A 3 -43.65 -0.95 -11.74
N THR A 4 -43.45 0.20 -11.09
CA THR A 4 -42.28 1.06 -11.28
C THR A 4 -41.38 0.88 -10.07
N ALA A 5 -41.08 -0.37 -9.70
CA ALA A 5 -40.01 -0.65 -8.76
C ALA A 5 -38.67 -0.28 -9.42
N SER A 6 -38.19 0.92 -9.15
CA SER A 6 -36.82 1.31 -9.46
C SER A 6 -35.87 0.39 -8.69
N HIS A 7 -35.43 -0.70 -9.34
CA HIS A 7 -34.43 -1.59 -8.79
C HIS A 7 -33.15 -0.79 -8.53
N PHE A 8 -32.72 -0.76 -7.26
CA PHE A 8 -31.45 -0.16 -6.88
C PHE A 8 -30.30 -0.91 -7.58
N HIS A 9 -29.50 -0.18 -8.35
CA HIS A 9 -28.29 -0.70 -8.99
C HIS A 9 -27.08 0.04 -8.42
N ALA A 10 -26.38 -0.59 -7.47
CA ALA A 10 -25.20 0.00 -6.81
C ALA A 10 -24.11 0.45 -7.81
N SER A 11 -24.00 -0.23 -8.96
CA SER A 11 -23.04 0.13 -10.01
C SER A 11 -23.27 1.52 -10.60
N ARG A 12 -24.48 2.08 -10.52
CA ARG A 12 -24.78 3.46 -10.97
C ARG A 12 -24.30 4.54 -9.99
N LEU A 13 -23.90 4.13 -8.79
CA LEU A 13 -23.34 5.02 -7.76
C LEU A 13 -21.81 4.92 -7.68
N LEU A 14 -21.23 3.94 -8.38
CA LEU A 14 -19.78 3.75 -8.44
C LEU A 14 -19.19 4.77 -9.42
N ARG A 15 -18.01 5.31 -9.08
CA ARG A 15 -17.26 6.16 -10.00
C ARG A 15 -16.79 5.34 -11.20
N ASP A 16 -16.83 5.90 -12.39
CA ASP A 16 -16.52 5.18 -13.64
C ASP A 16 -15.10 4.60 -13.62
N GLU A 17 -14.13 5.34 -13.08
CA GLU A 17 -12.73 4.89 -12.93
C GLU A 17 -12.58 3.67 -12.03
N LEU A 18 -13.48 3.45 -11.07
CA LEU A 18 -13.46 2.28 -10.19
C LEU A 18 -14.12 1.06 -10.84
N ALA A 19 -15.06 1.27 -11.77
CA ALA A 19 -15.79 0.19 -12.42
C ALA A 19 -14.90 -0.66 -13.34
N VAL A 20 -13.76 -0.13 -13.77
CA VAL A 20 -12.80 -0.78 -14.67
C VAL A 20 -11.63 -1.43 -13.94
N LEU A 21 -11.51 -1.25 -12.62
CA LEU A 21 -10.41 -1.85 -11.84
C LEU A 21 -10.57 -3.37 -11.76
N VAL A 22 -9.44 -4.06 -11.88
CA VAL A 22 -9.36 -5.51 -11.71
C VAL A 22 -9.50 -5.85 -10.23
N ALA A 23 -10.16 -6.98 -9.94
CA ALA A 23 -10.30 -7.46 -8.57
C ALA A 23 -8.92 -7.70 -7.93
N TYR A 24 -8.76 -7.20 -6.70
CA TYR A 24 -7.56 -7.41 -5.92
C TYR A 24 -7.32 -8.91 -5.68
N THR A 25 -6.08 -9.35 -5.95
CA THR A 25 -5.66 -10.72 -5.66
C THR A 25 -4.77 -10.70 -4.42
N PRO A 26 -5.28 -11.11 -3.25
CA PRO A 26 -4.50 -11.11 -2.03
C PRO A 26 -3.40 -12.18 -2.07
N ILE A 27 -2.32 -11.93 -1.32
CA ILE A 27 -1.33 -12.95 -0.99
C ILE A 27 -2.02 -14.11 -0.27
N VAL A 28 -1.63 -15.35 -0.62
CA VAL A 28 -2.15 -16.54 0.04
C VAL A 28 -1.61 -16.60 1.47
N PRO A 29 -2.48 -16.60 2.50
CA PRO A 29 -2.03 -16.70 3.88
C PRO A 29 -1.28 -18.00 4.14
N PHE A 30 -0.36 -17.96 5.09
CA PHE A 30 0.55 -19.06 5.38
C PHE A 30 -0.18 -20.35 5.76
N GLU A 31 -1.24 -20.24 6.56
CA GLU A 31 -2.06 -21.35 7.04
C GLU A 31 -2.92 -21.95 5.90
N VAL A 32 -3.28 -21.12 4.92
CA VAL A 32 -4.00 -21.55 3.72
C VAL A 32 -3.03 -22.30 2.81
N LEU A 33 -1.81 -21.79 2.63
CA LEU A 33 -0.77 -22.44 1.83
C LEU A 33 -0.36 -23.79 2.44
N SER A 34 -0.15 -23.84 3.76
CA SER A 34 0.16 -25.07 4.49
C SER A 34 -0.90 -26.16 4.27
N ARG A 35 -2.18 -25.82 4.45
CA ARG A 35 -3.27 -26.78 4.18
C ARG A 35 -3.33 -27.23 2.73
N ARG A 36 -3.11 -26.33 1.77
CA ARG A 36 -3.14 -26.66 0.33
C ARG A 36 -2.01 -27.61 -0.07
N LEU A 37 -0.83 -27.42 0.50
CA LEU A 37 0.36 -28.24 0.20
C LEU A 37 0.40 -29.53 1.02
N GLY A 38 -0.38 -29.65 2.09
CA GLY A 38 -0.30 -30.77 3.03
C GLY A 38 1.02 -30.80 3.81
N LEU A 39 1.69 -29.64 3.92
CA LEU A 39 2.97 -29.50 4.61
C LEU A 39 2.78 -28.73 5.92
N PRO A 40 3.46 -29.13 7.01
CA PRO A 40 3.55 -28.31 8.22
C PRO A 40 4.09 -26.92 7.88
N ALA A 41 3.58 -25.90 8.57
CA ALA A 41 3.92 -24.51 8.33
C ALA A 41 5.45 -24.30 8.46
N GLU A 42 6.08 -24.99 9.41
CA GLU A 42 7.51 -24.94 9.72
C GLU A 42 8.40 -25.47 8.58
N GLN A 43 7.83 -26.18 7.60
CA GLN A 43 8.54 -26.69 6.43
C GLN A 43 8.39 -25.77 5.21
N ILE A 44 7.64 -24.67 5.32
CA ILE A 44 7.40 -23.73 4.24
C ILE A 44 8.34 -22.55 4.36
N VAL A 45 9.18 -22.36 3.34
CA VAL A 45 10.06 -21.19 3.22
C VAL A 45 9.40 -20.17 2.29
N LYS A 46 9.05 -19.00 2.82
CA LYS A 46 8.38 -17.91 2.08
C LYS A 46 9.42 -16.87 1.62
N LEU A 47 9.50 -16.64 0.31
CA LEU A 47 10.46 -15.72 -0.35
C LEU A 47 9.80 -14.91 -1.47
N ASP A 48 8.56 -14.46 -1.25
CA ASP A 48 7.69 -13.87 -2.28
C ASP A 48 7.19 -12.44 -1.94
N ALA A 49 7.47 -11.92 -0.74
CA ALA A 49 6.91 -10.65 -0.25
C ALA A 49 7.96 -9.66 0.30
N ASN A 50 9.25 -9.92 0.09
CA ASN A 50 10.37 -9.09 0.61
C ASN A 50 10.38 -8.89 2.14
N GLU A 51 9.72 -9.78 2.88
CA GLU A 51 9.70 -9.76 4.34
C GLU A 51 11.10 -10.08 4.92
N ASN A 52 11.43 -9.51 6.07
CA ASN A 52 12.66 -9.86 6.78
C ASN A 52 12.54 -11.28 7.38
N PRO A 53 13.33 -12.27 6.92
CA PRO A 53 13.20 -13.65 7.37
C PRO A 53 13.65 -13.88 8.83
N TYR A 54 14.30 -12.90 9.45
CA TYR A 54 14.83 -13.01 10.82
C TYR A 54 13.86 -12.48 11.89
N GLY A 55 12.74 -11.88 11.48
CA GLY A 55 11.85 -11.16 12.39
C GLY A 55 12.41 -9.82 12.87
N PRO A 56 11.71 -9.13 13.78
CA PRO A 56 12.15 -7.85 14.33
C PRO A 56 13.32 -8.03 15.31
N ALA A 57 14.00 -6.92 15.64
CA ALA A 57 15.03 -6.93 16.68
C ALA A 57 14.44 -7.35 18.05
N PRO A 58 15.19 -8.05 18.92
CA PRO A 58 14.68 -8.53 20.21
C PRO A 58 14.02 -7.45 21.07
N ALA A 59 14.62 -6.26 21.13
CA ALA A 59 14.09 -5.12 21.88
C ALA A 59 12.70 -4.66 21.41
N VAL A 60 12.37 -4.84 20.13
CA VAL A 60 11.04 -4.52 19.60
C VAL A 60 10.01 -5.53 20.11
N SER A 61 10.36 -6.82 20.09
CA SER A 61 9.49 -7.88 20.63
C SER A 61 9.24 -7.70 22.13
N GLU A 62 10.26 -7.33 22.89
CA GLU A 62 10.16 -7.02 24.32
C GLU A 62 9.23 -5.81 24.56
N ALA A 63 9.45 -4.70 23.84
CA ALA A 63 8.62 -3.50 23.95
C ALA A 63 7.14 -3.79 23.62
N LEU A 64 6.87 -4.58 22.57
CA LEU A 64 5.51 -4.99 22.22
C LEU A 64 4.88 -5.90 23.28
N ALA A 65 5.66 -6.80 23.90
CA ALA A 65 5.16 -7.68 24.96
C ALA A 65 4.81 -6.92 26.24
N GLU A 66 5.53 -5.83 26.54
CA GLU A 66 5.32 -5.01 27.74
C GLU A 66 4.27 -3.91 27.57
N PHE A 67 3.98 -3.50 26.33
CA PHE A 67 3.02 -2.44 26.06
C PHE A 67 1.60 -2.81 26.52
N SER A 68 1.02 -2.01 27.42
CA SER A 68 -0.26 -2.34 28.07
C SER A 68 -1.47 -1.59 27.49
N TYR A 69 -1.25 -0.59 26.65
CA TYR A 69 -2.29 0.37 26.23
C TYR A 69 -2.85 0.11 24.82
N TYR A 70 -2.80 -1.14 24.33
CA TYR A 70 -3.32 -1.50 23.00
C TYR A 70 -4.80 -1.16 22.75
N HIS A 71 -5.57 -0.93 23.81
CA HIS A 71 -6.99 -0.58 23.78
C HIS A 71 -7.25 0.94 23.79
N ILE A 72 -6.21 1.75 23.88
CA ILE A 72 -6.28 3.21 23.94
C ILE A 72 -5.80 3.79 22.62
N TYR A 73 -6.46 4.84 22.13
CA TYR A 73 -5.99 5.56 20.94
C TYR A 73 -4.56 6.09 21.16
N PRO A 74 -3.66 5.94 20.16
CA PRO A 74 -2.31 6.46 20.25
C PRO A 74 -2.28 7.99 20.20
N ASP A 75 -1.11 8.59 20.45
CA ASP A 75 -0.89 10.03 20.24
C ASP A 75 -1.24 10.41 18.79
N PRO A 76 -2.28 11.25 18.57
CA PRO A 76 -2.71 11.62 17.23
C PRO A 76 -1.67 12.47 16.48
N GLN A 77 -0.69 13.06 17.17
CA GLN A 77 0.40 13.81 16.55
C GLN A 77 1.64 12.97 16.26
N GLN A 78 1.67 11.72 16.76
CA GLN A 78 2.79 10.78 16.62
C GLN A 78 4.13 11.41 17.05
N SER A 79 4.10 12.22 18.11
CA SER A 79 5.15 13.18 18.47
C SER A 79 6.49 12.47 18.74
N GLU A 80 6.45 11.44 19.60
CA GLU A 80 7.65 10.67 19.98
C GLU A 80 8.28 9.96 18.76
N LEU A 81 7.45 9.36 17.89
CA LEU A 81 7.91 8.72 16.66
C LEU A 81 8.59 9.73 15.72
N ARG A 82 7.98 10.91 15.56
CA ARG A 82 8.52 11.97 14.69
C ARG A 82 9.84 12.51 15.22
N GLU A 83 9.99 12.68 16.52
CA GLU A 83 11.25 13.11 17.15
C GLU A 83 12.35 12.05 16.99
N ALA A 84 12.03 10.78 17.22
CA ALA A 84 12.99 9.69 17.03
C ALA A 84 13.45 9.60 15.56
N LEU A 85 12.52 9.66 14.61
CA LEU A 85 12.83 9.66 13.17
C LEU A 85 13.60 10.92 12.75
N ALA A 86 13.31 12.08 13.33
CA ALA A 86 14.05 13.32 13.07
C ALA A 86 15.52 13.18 13.46
N GLY A 87 15.81 12.61 14.63
CA GLY A 87 17.17 12.31 15.08
C GLY A 87 17.88 11.31 14.17
N TYR A 88 17.18 10.26 13.73
CA TYR A 88 17.73 9.24 12.82
C TYR A 88 18.03 9.78 11.42
N ALA A 89 17.08 10.50 10.82
CA ALA A 89 17.17 10.96 9.44
C ALA A 89 17.89 12.32 9.29
N GLY A 90 18.14 13.04 10.38
CA GLY A 90 18.80 14.35 10.35
C GLY A 90 17.94 15.47 9.75
N VAL A 91 16.61 15.36 9.82
CA VAL A 91 15.66 16.36 9.31
C VAL A 91 14.72 16.84 10.43
N PRO A 92 14.15 18.06 10.35
CA PRO A 92 13.17 18.51 11.35
C PRO A 92 11.96 17.58 11.43
N ALA A 93 11.43 17.34 12.64
CA ALA A 93 10.21 16.55 12.86
C ALA A 93 9.00 17.09 12.06
N ALA A 94 8.98 18.41 11.80
CA ALA A 94 7.98 19.06 10.95
C ALA A 94 7.96 18.56 9.49
N HIS A 95 9.06 17.95 9.01
CA HIS A 95 9.16 17.37 7.66
C HIS A 95 8.80 15.88 7.61
N ILE A 96 8.44 15.27 8.74
CA ILE A 96 8.12 13.85 8.85
C ILE A 96 6.62 13.68 9.05
N LEU A 97 6.01 12.90 8.18
CA LEU A 97 4.62 12.44 8.27
C LEU A 97 4.62 10.90 8.31
N PRO A 98 4.44 10.28 9.48
CA PRO A 98 4.28 8.84 9.58
C PRO A 98 2.89 8.40 9.04
N THR A 99 2.88 7.38 8.20
CA THR A 99 1.68 6.77 7.59
C THR A 99 1.61 5.28 7.91
N HIS A 100 0.48 4.64 7.63
CA HIS A 100 0.26 3.20 7.73
C HIS A 100 0.98 2.43 6.60
N GLY A 101 2.31 2.53 6.59
CA GLY A 101 3.15 2.02 5.51
C GLY A 101 3.29 3.00 4.35
N ALA A 102 4.16 2.65 3.40
CA ALA A 102 4.45 3.49 2.24
C ALA A 102 3.26 3.61 1.28
N ASP A 103 2.41 2.59 1.19
CA ASP A 103 1.24 2.59 0.29
C ASP A 103 0.22 3.69 0.66
N GLU A 104 -0.01 3.95 1.96
CA GLU A 104 -0.89 5.07 2.36
C GLU A 104 -0.29 6.43 1.98
N MET A 105 1.03 6.57 2.04
CA MET A 105 1.69 7.80 1.56
C MET A 105 1.50 7.98 0.04
N LEU A 106 1.59 6.91 -0.74
CA LEU A 106 1.33 6.94 -2.19
C LEU A 106 -0.13 7.31 -2.50
N ASP A 107 -1.09 6.73 -1.78
CA ASP A 107 -2.51 7.10 -1.87
C ASP A 107 -2.73 8.58 -1.52
N TYR A 108 -2.09 9.10 -0.47
CA TYR A 108 -2.16 10.52 -0.12
C TYR A 108 -1.62 11.42 -1.22
N LEU A 109 -0.45 11.10 -1.79
CA LEU A 109 0.11 11.85 -2.92
C LEU A 109 -0.86 11.86 -4.12
N CYS A 110 -1.45 10.72 -4.45
CA CYS A 110 -2.43 10.63 -5.53
C CYS A 110 -3.67 11.48 -5.23
N ARG A 111 -4.24 11.41 -4.02
CA ARG A 111 -5.43 12.19 -3.63
C ARG A 111 -5.19 13.70 -3.58
N LEU A 112 -4.00 14.11 -3.15
CA LEU A 112 -3.66 15.53 -3.00
C LEU A 112 -3.38 16.20 -4.35
N PHE A 113 -2.76 15.47 -5.29
CA PHE A 113 -2.20 16.08 -6.50
C PHE A 113 -2.84 15.62 -7.81
N LEU A 114 -3.52 14.47 -7.85
CA LEU A 114 -4.18 13.99 -9.08
C LEU A 114 -5.66 14.37 -9.09
N ARG A 115 -6.10 14.83 -10.25
CA ARG A 115 -7.51 14.94 -10.62
C ARG A 115 -7.84 13.90 -11.70
N PRO A 116 -9.11 13.50 -11.85
CA PRO A 116 -9.51 12.64 -12.95
C PRO A 116 -9.06 13.20 -14.31
N GLY A 117 -8.35 12.38 -15.09
CA GLY A 117 -7.78 12.74 -16.39
C GLY A 117 -6.33 13.26 -16.37
N ASP A 118 -5.79 13.63 -15.19
CA ASP A 118 -4.36 13.87 -15.01
C ASP A 118 -3.55 12.60 -15.29
N ALA A 119 -2.23 12.71 -15.35
CA ALA A 119 -1.38 11.57 -15.61
C ALA A 119 -0.17 11.50 -14.67
N ILE A 120 0.22 10.27 -14.35
CA ILE A 120 1.54 9.97 -13.79
C ILE A 120 2.44 9.35 -14.86
N ILE A 121 3.74 9.51 -14.69
CA ILE A 121 4.73 8.71 -15.40
C ILE A 121 5.09 7.52 -14.51
N ASP A 122 4.98 6.32 -15.06
CA ASP A 122 5.39 5.08 -14.39
C ASP A 122 6.48 4.39 -15.21
N CYS A 123 7.43 3.73 -14.54
CA CYS A 123 8.66 3.21 -15.17
C CYS A 123 8.77 1.68 -15.06
N PRO A 124 7.96 0.89 -15.79
CA PRO A 124 7.96 -0.57 -15.68
C PRO A 124 9.28 -1.21 -16.16
N PRO A 125 9.70 -2.36 -15.59
CA PRO A 125 9.10 -3.02 -14.42
C PRO A 125 9.39 -2.25 -13.12
N THR A 126 8.34 -2.02 -12.33
CA THR A 126 8.40 -1.23 -11.07
C THR A 126 7.24 -1.64 -10.15
N PHE A 127 7.11 -0.95 -9.02
CA PHE A 127 6.12 -1.26 -8.00
C PHE A 127 4.68 -0.98 -8.49
N GLY A 128 3.84 -2.03 -8.53
CA GLY A 128 2.51 -1.96 -9.13
C GLY A 128 1.51 -1.02 -8.43
N MET A 129 1.79 -0.62 -7.19
CA MET A 129 0.91 0.32 -6.47
C MET A 129 0.87 1.70 -7.12
N TYR A 130 1.92 2.13 -7.83
CA TYR A 130 1.92 3.45 -8.49
C TYR A 130 0.80 3.56 -9.53
N SER A 131 0.70 2.59 -10.43
CA SER A 131 -0.36 2.56 -11.44
C SER A 131 -1.74 2.27 -10.83
N PHE A 132 -1.80 1.42 -9.80
CA PHE A 132 -3.05 1.14 -9.09
C PHE A 132 -3.64 2.38 -8.41
N ASP A 133 -2.85 3.10 -7.60
CA ASP A 133 -3.31 4.28 -6.86
C ASP A 133 -3.68 5.44 -7.82
N ALA A 134 -2.92 5.61 -8.90
CA ALA A 134 -3.25 6.59 -9.92
C ALA A 134 -4.61 6.31 -10.59
N GLN A 135 -4.86 5.05 -10.97
CA GLN A 135 -6.13 4.64 -11.55
C GLN A 135 -7.30 4.77 -10.56
N LEU A 136 -7.07 4.48 -9.27
CA LEU A 136 -8.05 4.69 -8.19
C LEU A 136 -8.47 6.17 -8.07
N GLY A 137 -7.54 7.08 -8.36
CA GLY A 137 -7.75 8.52 -8.47
C GLY A 137 -8.33 9.01 -9.81
N GLY A 138 -8.57 8.12 -10.78
CA GLY A 138 -9.00 8.48 -12.13
C GLY A 138 -7.88 9.07 -13.01
N GLY A 139 -6.62 8.91 -12.58
CA GLY A 139 -5.44 9.28 -13.33
C GLY A 139 -5.11 8.28 -14.43
N ARG A 140 -4.49 8.78 -15.50
CA ARG A 140 -3.89 7.98 -16.57
C ARG A 140 -2.46 7.60 -16.19
N VAL A 141 -2.03 6.44 -16.65
CA VAL A 141 -0.65 5.96 -16.47
C VAL A 141 0.06 6.07 -17.82
N VAL A 142 1.13 6.86 -17.86
CA VAL A 142 2.04 6.94 -19.01
C VAL A 142 3.26 6.10 -18.68
N GLU A 143 3.41 4.98 -19.38
CA GLU A 143 4.51 4.04 -19.14
C GLU A 143 5.74 4.44 -19.96
N ILE A 144 6.85 4.69 -19.27
CA ILE A 144 8.19 4.82 -19.87
C ILE A 144 8.99 3.60 -19.44
N TRP A 145 9.14 2.65 -20.35
CA TRP A 145 9.82 1.40 -20.04
C TRP A 145 11.27 1.65 -19.67
N ARG A 146 11.72 1.00 -18.59
CA ARG A 146 13.12 1.01 -18.20
C ARG A 146 13.99 0.47 -19.33
N THR A 147 15.24 0.94 -19.36
CA THR A 147 16.26 0.43 -20.27
C THR A 147 16.45 -1.08 -20.12
N ALA A 148 17.12 -1.72 -21.08
CA ALA A 148 17.46 -3.15 -21.00
C ALA A 148 18.27 -3.53 -19.74
N GLY A 149 18.95 -2.56 -19.11
CA GLY A 149 19.66 -2.72 -17.85
C GLY A 149 18.83 -2.39 -16.59
N TYR A 150 17.51 -2.24 -16.72
CA TYR A 150 16.57 -1.84 -15.66
C TYR A 150 16.79 -0.42 -15.08
N GLY A 151 17.63 0.39 -15.72
CA GLY A 151 17.78 1.82 -15.40
C GLY A 151 16.58 2.64 -15.89
N ILE A 152 16.31 3.76 -15.22
CA ILE A 152 15.31 4.74 -15.65
C ILE A 152 15.80 5.40 -16.95
N ASP A 153 14.95 5.44 -17.97
CA ASP A 153 15.21 6.21 -19.19
C ASP A 153 14.80 7.67 -18.96
N VAL A 154 15.78 8.53 -18.71
CA VAL A 154 15.54 9.94 -18.34
C VAL A 154 15.29 10.82 -19.58
N ASP A 155 15.74 10.39 -20.76
CA ASP A 155 15.72 11.18 -21.99
C ASP A 155 14.47 10.91 -22.86
N ALA A 156 13.64 9.92 -22.50
CA ALA A 156 12.46 9.47 -23.25
C ALA A 156 11.29 10.46 -23.28
#